data_AF-A0A1I4QKE1-F1
#
_entry.id   AF-A0A1I4QKE1-F1
#
_cell.length_a   1.000
_cell.length_b   1.000
_cell.length_c   1.000
_cell.angle_alpha   90.00
_cell.angle_beta   90.00
_cell.angle_gamma   90.00
#
_symmetry.space_group_name_H-M   'P 1'
#
loop_
_entity.id
_entity.type
_entity.pdbx_description
1 polymer ?
#
loop_
_entity_poly.entity_id
_entity_poly.type
_entity_poly.pdbx_seq_one_letter_code
_entity_poly.pdbx_strand_id
1 'polypeptide(L)' 'MDKQSLDSLPEILTAQHIATYLTISRRRVYELFQLVPAAGGIANFDIGFSKRVDKVDFVNWINARKQEKVKKNSPQQ' A
#
# COMPACT_ATOMS: atom_id res chain seq x y z
N MET A 1 11.56 -1.41 18.42
CA MET A 1 11.38 -1.01 17.00
C MET A 1 10.38 0.12 16.99
N ASP A 2 10.82 1.33 16.64
CA ASP A 2 9.98 2.52 16.63
C ASP A 2 8.88 2.39 15.58
N LYS A 3 7.65 2.69 15.98
CA LYS A 3 6.47 2.63 15.10
C LYS A 3 6.52 3.83 14.15
N GLN A 4 6.85 3.61 12.87
CA GLN A 4 6.74 4.66 11.86
C GLN A 4 5.27 5.09 11.74
N SER A 5 5.00 6.37 12.01
CA SER A 5 3.69 6.98 11.74
C SER A 5 3.60 7.39 10.26
N LEU A 6 2.37 7.49 9.73
CA LEU A 6 2.15 8.00 8.36
C LEU A 6 2.78 9.36 8.15
N ASP A 7 2.78 10.21 9.17
CA ASP A 7 3.33 11.57 9.11
C ASP A 7 4.84 11.59 8.87
N SER A 8 5.55 10.55 9.35
CA SER A 8 7.00 10.42 9.19
C SER A 8 7.43 9.92 7.80
N LEU A 9 6.49 9.48 6.95
CA LEU A 9 6.79 8.99 5.61
C LEU A 9 6.97 10.15 4.62
N PRO A 10 7.93 10.05 3.67
CA PRO A 10 8.09 11.03 2.60
C PRO A 10 6.90 11.01 1.63
N GLU A 11 6.73 12.10 0.86
CA GLU A 11 5.67 12.20 -0.14
C GLU A 11 5.75 11.12 -1.24
N ILE A 12 6.97 10.68 -1.58
CA ILE A 12 7.20 9.58 -2.51
C ILE A 12 7.76 8.37 -1.78
N LEU A 13 7.02 7.27 -1.80
CA LEU A 13 7.34 6.04 -1.11
C LEU A 13 8.13 5.07 -1.99
N THR A 14 9.05 4.36 -1.34
CA THR A 14 9.74 3.21 -1.91
C THR A 14 9.08 1.92 -1.46
N ALA A 15 9.39 0.81 -2.14
CA ALA A 15 8.98 -0.52 -1.68
C ALA A 15 9.46 -0.82 -0.24
N GLN A 16 10.62 -0.28 0.17
CA GLN A 16 11.13 -0.46 1.52
C GLN A 16 10.32 0.35 2.55
N HIS A 17 9.93 1.59 2.24
CA HIS A 17 9.07 2.39 3.13
C HIS A 17 7.75 1.66 3.42
N ILE A 18 7.10 1.15 2.36
CA ILE A 18 5.84 0.43 2.47
C ILE A 18 6.03 -0.89 3.24
N ALA A 19 7.09 -1.65 2.94
CA ALA A 19 7.40 -2.89 3.63
C ALA A 19 7.60 -2.68 5.13
N THR A 20 8.37 -1.65 5.51
CA THR A 20 8.61 -1.28 6.91
C THR A 20 7.30 -0.85 7.58
N TYR A 21 6.54 0.05 6.95
CA TYR A 21 5.30 0.57 7.53
C TYR A 21 4.23 -0.52 7.73
N LEU A 22 4.05 -1.42 6.74
CA LEU A 22 3.07 -2.51 6.82
C LEU A 22 3.59 -3.75 7.56
N THR A 23 4.87 -3.77 7.95
CA THR A 23 5.54 -4.93 8.56
C THR A 23 5.46 -6.20 7.70
N ILE A 24 5.65 -6.05 6.38
CA ILE A 24 5.66 -7.15 5.39
C ILE A 24 6.98 -7.18 4.62
N SER A 25 7.24 -8.26 3.88
CA SER A 25 8.43 -8.34 3.04
C SER A 25 8.34 -7.40 1.83
N ARG A 26 9.49 -6.85 1.39
CA ARG A 26 9.57 -6.09 0.12
C ARG A 26 9.02 -6.88 -1.06
N ARG A 27 9.23 -8.21 -1.09
CA ARG A 27 8.66 -9.09 -2.12
C ARG A 27 7.13 -8.97 -2.19
N ARG A 28 6.43 -9.01 -1.06
CA ARG A 28 4.97 -8.83 -1.03
C ARG A 28 4.56 -7.47 -1.57
N VAL A 29 5.34 -6.41 -1.30
CA VAL A 29 5.07 -5.09 -1.88
C VAL A 29 5.19 -5.11 -3.41
N TYR A 30 6.19 -5.78 -3.97
CA TYR A 30 6.31 -5.93 -5.43
C TYR A 30 5.18 -6.76 -6.05
N GLU A 31 4.70 -7.81 -5.36
CA GLU A 31 3.50 -8.54 -5.79
C GLU A 31 2.27 -7.63 -5.81
N LEU A 32 2.13 -6.74 -4.82
CA LEU A 32 1.06 -5.72 -4.81
C LEU A 32 1.22 -4.69 -5.93
N PHE A 33 2.44 -4.36 -6.36
CA PHE A 33 2.68 -3.47 -7.51
C PHE A 33 2.32 -4.11 -8.86
N GLN A 34 2.29 -5.43 -8.95
CA GLN A 34 1.90 -6.16 -10.16
C GLN A 34 0.38 -6.25 -10.33
N LEU A 35 -0.38 -6.03 -9.25
CA LEU A 35 -1.83 -6.03 -9.29
C LEU A 35 -2.36 -4.63 -9.62
N VAL A 36 -3.46 -4.58 -10.36
CA VAL A 36 -4.21 -3.34 -10.54
C VAL A 36 -4.95 -2.96 -9.25
N PRO A 37 -5.20 -1.67 -8.96
CA PRO A 37 -5.91 -1.25 -7.75
C PRO A 37 -7.27 -1.90 -7.56
N ALA A 38 -8.03 -2.11 -8.64
CA ALA A 38 -9.32 -2.80 -8.61
C ALA A 38 -9.24 -4.27 -8.13
N ALA A 39 -8.07 -4.90 -8.25
CA ALA A 39 -7.79 -6.25 -7.77
C ALA A 39 -7.07 -6.25 -6.41
N GLY A 40 -6.97 -5.10 -5.74
CA GLY A 40 -6.29 -4.94 -4.44
C GLY A 40 -4.81 -4.56 -4.53
N GLY A 41 -4.29 -4.25 -5.72
CA GLY A 41 -2.91 -3.78 -5.91
C GLY A 41 -2.68 -2.34 -5.44
N ILE A 42 -1.41 -1.98 -5.28
CA ILE A 42 -0.98 -0.61 -4.92
C ILE A 42 -0.63 0.14 -6.21
N ALA A 43 -1.30 1.27 -6.44
CA ALA A 43 -0.97 2.17 -7.54
C ALA A 43 0.49 2.63 -7.43
N ASN A 44 1.23 2.55 -8.53
CA ASN A 44 2.66 2.84 -8.57
C ASN A 44 3.06 3.37 -9.95
N PHE A 45 4.23 4.01 -10.02
CA PHE A 45 4.85 4.47 -11.25
C PHE A 45 6.33 4.11 -11.30
N ASP A 46 6.89 4.13 -12.51
CA ASP A 46 8.22 3.61 -12.79
C ASP A 46 9.24 4.74 -12.89
N ILE A 47 10.40 4.53 -12.26
CA ILE A 47 11.60 5.32 -12.46
C ILE A 47 12.72 4.34 -12.81
N GLY A 48 12.93 4.12 -14.11
CA GLY A 48 13.78 3.03 -14.59
C GLY A 48 13.29 1.68 -14.05
N PHE A 49 14.17 0.92 -13.39
CA PHE A 49 13.82 -0.37 -12.77
C PHE A 49 13.19 -0.24 -11.36
N SER A 50 13.06 0.97 -10.84
CA SER A 50 12.46 1.22 -9.54
C SER A 50 10.97 1.52 -9.65
N LYS A 51 10.19 1.07 -8.66
CA LYS A 51 8.78 1.46 -8.46
C LYS A 51 8.67 2.51 -7.36
N ARG A 52 7.76 3.48 -7.54
CA ARG A 52 7.45 4.54 -6.57
C ARG A 52 5.94 4.67 -6.40
N VAL A 53 5.52 5.14 -5.24
CA VAL A 53 4.11 5.32 -4.88
C VAL A 53 3.95 6.69 -4.25
N ASP A 54 2.93 7.42 -4.66
CA ASP A 54 2.54 8.66 -3.99
C ASP A 54 1.97 8.32 -2.60
N LYS A 55 2.39 9.06 -1.56
CA LYS A 55 1.93 8.86 -0.19
C LYS A 55 0.41 8.94 -0.09
N VAL A 56 -0.22 9.85 -0.82
CA VAL A 56 -1.68 10.02 -0.84
C VAL A 56 -2.35 8.75 -1.40
N ASP A 57 -1.84 8.21 -2.50
CA ASP A 57 -2.35 6.98 -3.11
C ASP A 57 -2.20 5.77 -2.17
N PHE A 58 -1.06 5.68 -1.47
CA PHE A 58 -0.84 4.62 -0.49
C PHE A 58 -1.83 4.70 0.69
N VAL A 59 -2.08 5.90 1.21
CA VAL A 59 -3.07 6.12 2.29
C VAL A 59 -4.47 5.76 1.81
N ASN A 60 -4.85 6.19 0.61
CA ASN A 60 -6.12 5.84 0.00
C ASN A 60 -6.28 4.32 -0.16
N TRP A 61 -5.23 3.64 -0.60
CA TRP A 61 -5.20 2.18 -0.70
C TRP A 61 -5.43 1.50 0.66
N ILE A 62 -4.75 1.92 1.73
CA ILE A 62 -4.98 1.37 3.09
C ILE A 62 -6.44 1.53 3.51
N ASN A 63 -7.02 2.71 3.27
CA ASN A 63 -8.40 2.98 3.64
C ASN A 63 -9.38 2.10 2.85
N ALA A 64 -9.16 1.93 1.55
CA ALA A 64 -9.93 1.01 0.72
C ALA A 64 -9.85 -0.43 1.22
N ARG A 65 -8.65 -0.93 1.56
CA ARG A 65 -8.44 -2.27 2.14
C ARG A 65 -9.24 -2.50 3.42
N LYS A 66 -9.30 -1.49 4.30
CA LYS A 66 -10.08 -1.54 5.54
C LYS A 66 -11.59 -1.58 5.26
N GLN A 67 -12.07 -0.72 4.36
CA GLN A 67 -13.48 -0.65 3.98
C GLN A 67 -13.96 -1.95 3.32
N GLU A 68 -13.17 -2.53 2.41
CA GLU A 68 -13.49 -3.81 1.79
C GLU A 68 -13.65 -4.94 2.83
N LYS A 69 -12.80 -4.96 3.86
CA LYS A 69 -12.92 -5.94 4.95
C LYS A 69 -14.22 -5.76 5.73
N VAL A 70 -14.63 -4.52 5.99
CA VAL A 70 -15.92 -4.23 6.64
C VAL A 70 -17.09 -4.69 5.78
N LYS A 71 -17.06 -4.40 4.47
CA LYS A 71 -18.10 -4.84 3.52
C LYS A 71 -18.19 -6.37 3.44
N LYS A 72 -17.05 -7.07 3.38
CA LYS A 72 -17.02 -8.56 3.36
C LYS A 72 -17.57 -9.19 4.64
N ASN A 73 -17.42 -8.51 5.76
CA ASN A 73 -17.87 -9.00 7.07
C ASN A 73 -19.30 -8.58 7.42
N SER A 74 -19.96 -7.77 6.58
CA SER A 74 -21.36 -7.41 6.77
C SER A 74 -22.23 -8.46 6.04
N PRO A 75 -23.12 -9.17 6.74
CA PRO A 75 -24.01 -10.11 6.08
C PRO A 75 -24.83 -9.38 5.01
N GLN A 76 -24.81 -9.92 3.79
CA GLN A 76 -25.69 -9.49 2.71
C GLN A 76 -27.14 -9.65 3.22
N GLN A 77 -27.86 -8.53 3.29
CA GLN A 77 -29.32 -8.54 3.43
C GLN A 77 -29.94 -9.02 2.12
#